data_AF-A0A661P774-F1
#
_entry.id   AF-A0A661P774-F1
#
_cell.length_a   1.000
_cell.length_b   1.000
_cell.length_c   1.000
_cell.angle_alpha   90.00
_cell.angle_beta   90.00
_cell.angle_gamma   90.00
#
_symmetry.space_group_name_H-M   'P 1'
#
loop_
_entity.id
_entity.type
_entity.pdbx_description
1 polymer ?
#
loop_
_entity_poly.entity_id
_entity_poly.type
_entity_poly.pdbx_seq_one_letter_code
_entity_poly.pdbx_strand_id
1 'polypeptide(L)' 'MKKPVVVCLGLLATLYILNPTAGFFEIIPDNIPLIGNLDEAAAVALLLMCLKYFGIDLPNIFRRGEADDRTINIDSK' A
#
# COMPACT_ATOMS: atom_id res chain seq x y z
N MET A 1 16.48 7.53 -17.07
CA MET A 1 16.14 6.15 -17.48
C MET A 1 15.28 5.38 -16.48
N LYS A 2 15.24 5.73 -15.18
CA LYS A 2 14.49 4.96 -14.16
C LYS A 2 12.96 5.15 -14.20
N LYS A 3 12.48 6.34 -14.57
CA LYS A 3 11.04 6.68 -14.61
C LYS A 3 10.16 5.71 -15.45
N PRO A 4 10.49 5.40 -16.73
CA PRO A 4 9.65 4.51 -17.53
C PRO A 4 9.56 3.09 -16.94
N VAL A 5 10.65 2.60 -16.33
CA VAL A 5 10.66 1.30 -15.65
C VAL A 5 9.68 1.28 -14.49
N VAL A 6 9.67 2.34 -13.66
CA VAL A 6 8.73 2.44 -12.53
C VAL A 6 7.28 2.54 -12.99
N VAL A 7 7.01 3.23 -14.11
CA VAL A 7 5.67 3.24 -14.73
C VAL A 7 5.25 1.83 -15.16
N CYS A 8 6.12 1.11 -15.88
CA CYS A 8 5.83 -0.26 -16.31
C CYS A 8 5.58 -1.19 -15.11
N LEU A 9 6.38 -1.08 -14.06
CA LEU A 9 6.20 -1.87 -12.84
C LEU A 9 4.86 -1.56 -12.15
N GLY A 10 4.48 -0.28 -12.05
CA GLY A 10 3.17 0.10 -11.50
C GLY A 10 1.99 -0.44 -12.31
N LEU A 11 2.08 -0.40 -13.64
CA LEU A 11 1.05 -0.97 -14.52
C LEU A 11 0.97 -2.49 -14.38
N LEU A 12 2.10 -3.19 -14.35
CA LEU A 12 2.15 -4.64 -14.14
C LEU A 12 1.56 -5.04 -12.78
N ALA A 13 1.94 -4.33 -11.71
CA ALA A 13 1.38 -4.55 -10.38
C ALA A 13 -0.15 -4.34 -10.35
N THR A 14 -0.64 -3.30 -11.02
CA THR A 14 -2.08 -3.03 -11.15
C THR A 14 -2.81 -4.15 -11.89
N LEU A 15 -2.26 -4.61 -13.01
CA LEU A 15 -2.83 -5.72 -13.79
C LEU A 15 -2.83 -7.03 -12.99
N TYR A 16 -1.79 -7.27 -12.19
CA TYR A 16 -1.70 -8.44 -11.32
C TYR A 16 -2.80 -8.44 -10.27
N ILE A 17 -2.95 -7.33 -9.52
CA ILE A 17 -3.97 -7.18 -8.47
C ILE A 17 -5.40 -7.30 -9.03
N LEU A 18 -5.63 -6.83 -10.26
CA LEU A 18 -6.93 -6.98 -10.92
C LEU A 18 -7.29 -8.44 -11.21
N ASN A 19 -6.30 -9.34 -11.20
CA ASN A 19 -6.46 -10.78 -11.44
C ASN A 19 -7.44 -11.09 -12.60
N PRO A 20 -7.20 -10.58 -13.82
CA PRO A 20 -8.14 -10.75 -14.95
C PRO A 20 -8.31 -12.22 -15.37
N THR A 21 -7.36 -13.07 -14.99
CA THR A 21 -7.38 -14.51 -15.22
C THR A 21 -8.15 -15.30 -14.14
N ALA A 22 -8.74 -14.61 -13.14
CA ALA A 22 -9.54 -15.19 -12.07
C ALA A 22 -8.85 -16.38 -11.36
N GLY A 23 -7.54 -16.29 -11.14
CA GLY A 23 -6.77 -17.30 -10.41
C GLY A 23 -6.45 -18.59 -11.17
N PHE A 24 -6.67 -18.65 -12.50
CA PHE A 24 -6.36 -19.84 -13.30
C PHE A 24 -4.86 -20.24 -13.35
N PHE A 25 -3.96 -19.34 -12.97
CA PHE A 25 -2.50 -19.52 -13.06
C PHE A 25 -1.79 -19.19 -11.74
N GLU A 26 -2.25 -19.75 -10.62
CA GLU A 26 -1.64 -19.55 -9.31
C GLU A 26 -0.57 -20.61 -9.02
N ILE A 27 0.63 -20.16 -8.63
CA ILE A 27 1.76 -21.03 -8.21
C ILE A 27 1.71 -21.29 -6.70
N ILE A 28 1.12 -20.37 -5.93
CA ILE A 28 1.01 -20.43 -4.46
C ILE A 28 -0.41 -20.85 -4.09
N PRO A 29 -0.59 -21.72 -3.08
CA PRO A 29 -1.92 -22.09 -2.60
C PRO A 29 -2.62 -20.89 -1.95
N ASP A 30 -3.57 -20.33 -2.68
CA ASP A 30 -4.19 -19.04 -2.40
C ASP A 30 -5.34 -19.08 -1.37
N ASN A 31 -5.77 -20.29 -1.02
CA ASN A 31 -6.97 -20.53 -0.21
C ASN A 31 -6.65 -20.86 1.26
N ILE A 32 -5.42 -20.61 1.70
CA ILE A 32 -5.02 -20.86 3.09
C ILE A 32 -5.41 -19.64 3.94
N PRO A 33 -6.29 -19.80 4.94
CA PRO A 33 -6.60 -18.70 5.85
C PRO A 33 -5.32 -18.15 6.48
N LEU A 34 -5.21 -16.82 6.58
CA LEU A 34 -4.07 -16.05 7.10
C LEU A 34 -2.88 -15.83 6.15
N ILE A 35 -2.61 -16.73 5.19
CA ILE A 35 -1.38 -16.70 4.36
C ILE A 35 -1.68 -16.60 2.86
N GLY A 36 -2.91 -16.91 2.43
CA GLY A 36 -3.35 -16.76 1.04
C GLY A 36 -3.16 -15.34 0.50
N ASN A 37 -2.97 -15.23 -0.81
CA ASN A 37 -2.79 -14.01 -1.59
C ASN A 37 -1.54 -13.18 -1.22
N LEU A 38 -0.45 -13.84 -0.82
CA LEU A 38 0.76 -13.14 -0.40
C LEU A 38 1.44 -12.39 -1.55
N ASP A 39 1.37 -12.95 -2.75
CA ASP A 39 1.87 -12.36 -3.98
C ASP A 39 1.06 -11.14 -4.40
N GLU A 40 -0.25 -11.12 -4.21
CA GLU A 40 -1.12 -9.95 -4.40
C GLU A 40 -0.77 -8.87 -3.38
N ALA A 41 -0.52 -9.23 -2.12
CA ALA A 41 -0.06 -8.29 -1.11
C ALA A 41 1.30 -7.67 -1.49
N ALA A 42 2.20 -8.47 -2.06
CA ALA A 42 3.47 -7.99 -2.61
C ALA A 42 3.26 -7.07 -3.82
N ALA A 43 2.32 -7.39 -4.71
CA ALA A 43 1.96 -6.55 -5.85
C ALA A 43 1.38 -5.20 -5.38
N VAL A 44 0.53 -5.19 -4.35
CA VAL A 44 0.04 -3.95 -3.71
C VAL A 44 1.21 -3.15 -3.16
N ALA A 45 2.10 -3.76 -2.36
CA ALA A 45 3.25 -3.07 -1.81
C ALA A 45 4.15 -2.45 -2.90
N LEU A 46 4.38 -3.18 -3.99
CA LEU A 46 5.13 -2.70 -5.16
C LEU A 46 4.43 -1.50 -5.82
N LEU A 47 3.11 -1.55 -5.99
CA LEU A 47 2.34 -0.43 -6.54
C LEU A 47 2.47 0.81 -5.67
N LEU A 48 2.34 0.69 -4.35
CA LEU A 48 2.48 1.82 -3.41
C LEU A 48 3.90 2.42 -3.47
N MET A 49 4.94 1.58 -3.60
CA MET A 49 6.31 2.06 -3.81
C MET A 49 6.46 2.82 -5.13
N CYS A 50 5.82 2.37 -6.20
CA CYS A 50 5.82 3.07 -7.49
C CYS A 50 5.10 4.42 -7.39
N LEU A 51 3.96 4.49 -6.71
CA LEU A 51 3.22 5.74 -6.47
C LEU A 51 4.06 6.72 -5.64
N LYS A 52 4.69 6.24 -4.57
CA LYS A 52 5.61 7.04 -3.74
C LYS A 52 6.80 7.58 -4.53
N TYR A 53 7.34 6.81 -5.49
CA TYR A 53 8.40 7.27 -6.38
C TYR A 53 8.00 8.50 -7.21
N PHE A 54 6.70 8.66 -7.53
CA PHE A 54 6.16 9.82 -8.22
C PHE A 54 5.67 10.93 -7.28
N GLY A 55 5.88 10.81 -5.97
CA GLY A 55 5.46 11.80 -4.98
C GLY A 55 3.98 11.69 -4.59
N ILE A 56 3.33 10.55 -4.87
CA ILE A 56 2.00 10.26 -4.36
C ILE A 56 2.17 9.57 -3.01
N ASP A 57 1.95 10.33 -1.94
CA ASP A 57 2.00 9.82 -0.58
C ASP A 57 0.72 9.08 -0.21
N LEU A 58 0.87 8.02 0.58
CA LEU A 58 -0.27 7.31 1.14
C LEU A 58 -0.92 8.15 2.23
N PRO A 59 -2.26 8.17 2.31
CA PRO A 59 -2.93 8.76 3.46
C PRO A 59 -2.46 8.05 4.73
N ASN A 60 -2.30 8.81 5.81
CA ASN A 60 -1.88 8.28 7.11
C ASN A 60 -3.00 7.45 7.75
N ILE A 61 -3.23 6.24 7.25
CA ILE A 61 -4.29 5.32 7.71
C ILE A 61 -4.02 4.77 9.12
N PHE A 62 -2.76 4.83 9.56
CA PHE A 62 -2.31 4.35 10.87
C PHE A 62 -2.09 5.45 11.91
N ARG A 63 -2.43 6.72 11.63
CA ARG A 63 -2.31 7.81 12.60
C ARG A 63 -3.41 7.68 13.64
N ARG A 64 -3.16 6.86 14.67
CA ARG A 64 -3.88 6.90 15.94
C ARG A 64 -3.70 8.30 16.50
N GLY A 65 -4.82 8.99 16.73
CA GLY A 65 -4.89 10.43 17.01
C GLY A 65 -3.81 10.89 17.98
N GLU A 66 -3.03 11.88 17.54
CA GLU A 66 -2.17 12.67 18.41
C GLU A 66 -3.09 13.33 19.44
N ALA A 67 -2.90 13.00 20.72
CA ALA A 67 -3.65 13.62 21.80
C ALA A 67 -3.40 15.12 21.73
N ASP A 68 -4.47 15.88 21.55
CA ASP A 68 -4.51 17.34 21.59
C ASP A 68 -4.01 17.77 22.97
N ASP A 69 -2.71 18.12 23.07
CA ASP A 69 -2.09 18.64 24.29
C ASP A 69 -2.60 20.07 24.52
N ARG A 70 -3.83 20.17 25.01
CA ARG A 70 -4.38 21.41 25.55
C ARG A 70 -3.68 21.69 26.87
N THR A 71 -2.52 22.32 26.79
CA THR A 71 -1.91 23.01 27.93
C THR A 71 -2.84 24.15 28.35
N ILE A 72 -3.69 23.89 29.35
CA ILE A 72 -4.45 24.92 30.03
C ILE A 72 -3.46 25.71 30.89
N ASN A 73 -3.02 26.86 30.40
CA ASN A 73 -2.31 27.84 31.23
C ASN A 73 -3.31 28.41 32.24
N ILE A 74 -3.27 27.92 33.47
CA ILE A 74 -3.88 28.59 34.61
C ILE A 74 -2.86 29.58 35.14
N ASP A 75 -2.84 30.77 34.55
CA ASP A 75 -2.29 31.93 35.23
C ASP A 75 -3.33 32.35 36.29
N SER A 76 -3.09 31.93 37.53
CA SER A 76 -3.83 32.44 38.68
C SER A 76 -3.04 33.59 39.28
N LYS A 77 -3.56 34.80 39.04
CA LYS A 77 -3.18 36.06 39.65
C LYS A 77 -3.24 36.04 41.18
#